data_AF-A0ABD1L1S2-F1
#
_entry.id   AF-A0ABD1L1S2-F1
#
_cell.length_a   1.000
_cell.length_b   1.000
_cell.length_c   1.000
_cell.angle_alpha   90.00
_cell.angle_beta   90.00
_cell.angle_gamma   90.00
#
_symmetry.space_group_name_H-M   'P 1'
#
loop_
_entity.id
_entity.type
_entity.pdbx_description
1 polymer ?
#
loop_
_entity_poly.entity_id
_entity_poly.type
_entity_poly.pdbx_seq_one_letter_code
_entity_poly.pdbx_strand_id
1 'polypeptide(L)'
;MAKLFVKQAKQYANARPTYPQPLFQFIASKTPSHNLVRDAGTGSGLAAKSLAAIYKNVIGADASEKQLEFAANLPNVRYRHTPPTMSMAELEQMHVNLLRDNYKNIDFPFEPVNGANHTGTFKFVTETAMDFNDFLTYIKSWSAYQTAKAKGVELLGEDMLQKFKLAWGEDGQIVAKLSIYLRIGSAENA
;
A
#
# COMPACT_ATOMS: atom_id res chain seq x y z
N MET A 1 0.75 17.38 -10.98
CA MET A 1 0.56 16.21 -10.09
C MET A 1 1.73 15.93 -9.15
N ALA A 2 3.01 16.04 -9.55
CA ALA A 2 4.17 15.86 -8.65
C ALA A 2 4.23 16.79 -7.41
N LYS A 3 3.36 17.82 -7.36
CA LYS A 3 3.19 18.72 -6.20
C LYS A 3 2.10 18.28 -5.21
N LEU A 4 1.18 17.37 -5.57
CA LEU A 4 0.21 16.83 -4.61
C LEU A 4 0.95 16.02 -3.53
N PHE A 5 1.80 15.08 -3.95
CA PHE A 5 2.47 14.09 -3.07
C PHE A 5 3.45 14.64 -2.02
N VAL A 6 3.79 15.93 -2.06
CA VAL A 6 4.90 16.52 -1.28
C VAL A 6 4.53 16.81 0.16
N LYS A 7 3.37 17.43 0.40
CA LYS A 7 2.90 17.78 1.75
C LYS A 7 2.34 16.55 2.49
N GLN A 8 2.12 15.48 1.74
CA GLN A 8 1.25 14.37 2.12
C GLN A 8 2.02 13.15 2.65
N ALA A 9 3.25 12.88 2.20
CA ALA A 9 4.03 11.70 2.61
C ALA A 9 4.24 11.57 4.12
N LYS A 10 4.46 12.68 4.83
CA LYS A 10 4.58 12.68 6.30
C LYS A 10 3.26 12.37 7.02
N GLN A 11 2.14 12.88 6.49
CA GLN A 11 0.80 12.53 7.00
C GLN A 11 0.41 11.10 6.61
N TYR A 12 0.85 10.62 5.45
CA TYR A 12 0.64 9.26 4.95
C TYR A 12 1.30 8.19 5.82
N ALA A 13 2.53 8.43 6.27
CA ALA A 13 3.29 7.45 7.04
C ALA A 13 2.64 7.12 8.40
N ASN A 14 1.99 8.10 9.04
CA ASN A 14 1.47 7.95 10.40
C ASN A 14 0.01 7.47 10.46
N ALA A 15 -0.78 7.74 9.41
CA ALA A 15 -2.22 7.43 9.40
C ALA A 15 -2.59 6.17 8.63
N ARG A 16 -1.63 5.54 7.92
CA ARG A 16 -1.93 4.34 7.13
C ARG A 16 -1.85 3.08 8.00
N PRO A 17 -2.89 2.23 7.97
CA PRO A 17 -2.85 0.89 8.51
C PRO A 17 -1.63 0.14 7.98
N THR A 18 -0.90 -0.51 8.87
CA THR A 18 0.27 -1.31 8.50
C THR A 18 -0.16 -2.65 7.93
N TYR A 19 0.70 -3.23 7.08
CA TYR A 19 0.53 -4.61 6.64
C TYR A 19 0.63 -5.58 7.84
N PRO A 20 -0.13 -6.68 7.84
CA PRO A 20 -0.13 -7.65 8.93
C PRO A 20 1.13 -8.52 8.83
N GLN A 21 1.78 -8.83 9.96
CA GLN A 21 2.98 -9.66 9.99
C GLN A 21 2.82 -11.02 9.27
N PRO A 22 1.67 -11.73 9.37
CA PRO A 22 1.43 -12.96 8.62
C PRO A 22 1.58 -12.85 7.10
N LEU A 23 1.36 -11.66 6.51
CA LEU A 23 1.57 -11.44 5.07
C LEU A 23 3.05 -11.66 4.71
N PHE A 24 3.96 -11.02 5.45
CA PHE A 24 5.39 -11.12 5.14
C PHE A 24 5.98 -12.47 5.54
N GLN A 25 5.48 -13.08 6.61
CA GLN A 25 5.85 -14.46 6.97
C GLN A 25 5.45 -15.44 5.88
N PHE A 26 4.24 -15.30 5.33
CA PHE A 26 3.79 -16.12 4.22
C PHE A 26 4.69 -15.92 3.00
N ILE A 27 4.95 -14.68 2.58
CA ILE A 27 5.85 -14.39 1.45
C ILE A 27 7.22 -15.02 1.68
N ALA A 28 7.83 -14.81 2.84
CA ALA A 28 9.15 -15.34 3.17
C ALA A 28 9.21 -16.87 3.17
N SER A 29 8.13 -17.55 3.58
CA SER A 29 8.01 -19.01 3.53
C SER A 29 8.00 -19.57 2.11
N LYS A 30 7.73 -18.72 1.10
CA LYS A 30 7.66 -19.08 -0.32
C LYS A 30 8.90 -18.69 -1.11
N THR A 31 9.91 -18.13 -0.45
CA THR A 31 11.18 -17.76 -1.09
C THR A 31 12.28 -18.78 -0.82
N PRO A 32 13.13 -19.11 -1.81
CA PRO A 32 14.19 -20.09 -1.64
C PRO A 32 15.34 -19.58 -0.75
N SER A 33 15.48 -18.26 -0.59
CA SER A 33 16.45 -17.65 0.33
C SER A 33 15.99 -16.26 0.77
N HIS A 34 16.54 -15.77 1.89
CA HIS A 34 16.26 -14.42 2.42
C HIS A 34 17.43 -13.44 2.20
N ASN A 35 18.19 -13.60 1.11
CA ASN A 35 19.36 -12.77 0.84
C ASN A 35 19.02 -11.38 0.30
N LEU A 36 18.05 -11.28 -0.61
CA LEU A 36 17.65 -10.04 -1.27
C LEU A 36 16.16 -10.08 -1.61
N VAL A 37 15.47 -8.95 -1.39
CA VAL A 37 14.10 -8.72 -1.89
C VAL A 37 13.99 -7.34 -2.54
N ARG A 38 13.12 -7.23 -3.54
CA ARG A 38 12.80 -5.96 -4.22
C ARG A 38 11.36 -5.55 -3.90
N ASP A 39 11.19 -4.33 -3.42
CA ASP A 39 9.90 -3.70 -3.14
C ASP A 39 9.62 -2.67 -4.24
N ALA A 40 8.76 -3.01 -5.20
CA ALA A 40 8.41 -2.17 -6.34
C ALA A 40 7.21 -1.26 -6.01
N GLY A 41 7.34 0.05 -6.25
CA GLY A 41 6.37 1.03 -5.76
C GLY A 41 6.43 1.18 -4.24
N THR A 42 7.65 1.22 -3.68
CA THR A 42 7.90 1.19 -2.23
C THR A 42 7.31 2.40 -1.48
N GLY A 43 7.02 3.51 -2.18
CA GLY A 43 6.58 4.76 -1.57
C GLY A 43 7.56 5.25 -0.52
N SER A 44 7.04 5.61 0.66
CA SER A 44 7.84 5.95 1.84
C SER A 44 8.36 4.74 2.63
N GLY A 45 8.35 3.54 2.03
CA GLY A 45 9.02 2.36 2.58
C GLY A 45 8.23 1.57 3.62
N LEU A 46 6.89 1.63 3.59
CA LEU A 46 6.04 0.93 4.58
C LEU A 46 6.27 -0.59 4.53
N ALA A 47 6.26 -1.19 3.33
CA ALA A 47 6.55 -2.61 3.15
C ALA A 47 8.05 -2.92 3.29
N ALA A 48 8.93 -2.06 2.74
CA ALA A 48 10.37 -2.18 2.88
C ALA A 48 10.82 -2.34 4.35
N LYS A 49 10.20 -1.63 5.30
CA LYS A 49 10.49 -1.78 6.74
C LYS A 49 10.21 -3.19 7.25
N SER A 50 9.06 -3.77 6.91
CA SER A 50 8.70 -5.14 7.31
C SER A 50 9.56 -6.19 6.61
N LEU A 51 9.91 -5.96 5.34
CA LEU A 51 10.83 -6.82 4.58
C LEU A 51 12.25 -6.79 5.15
N ALA A 52 12.73 -5.63 5.62
CA ALA A 52 14.06 -5.46 6.20
C ALA A 52 14.27 -6.25 7.50
N ALA A 53 13.18 -6.61 8.19
CA ALA A 53 13.23 -7.47 9.38
C ALA A 53 13.45 -8.96 9.03
N ILE A 54 13.25 -9.36 7.77
CA ILE A 54 13.30 -10.76 7.32
C ILE A 54 14.48 -10.98 6.36
N TYR A 55 14.70 -10.06 5.42
CA TYR A 55 15.71 -10.20 4.36
C TYR A 55 17.00 -9.46 4.70
N LYS A 56 18.15 -10.05 4.33
CA LYS A 56 19.47 -9.46 4.54
C LYS A 56 19.65 -8.14 3.80
N ASN A 57 19.02 -7.99 2.63
CA ASN A 57 19.06 -6.77 1.83
C ASN A 57 17.69 -6.50 1.22
N VAL A 58 17.28 -5.23 1.19
CA VAL A 58 16.06 -4.76 0.54
C VAL A 58 16.42 -3.67 -0.47
N ILE A 59 15.86 -3.77 -1.67
CA ILE A 59 15.87 -2.67 -2.64
C ILE A 59 14.45 -2.15 -2.77
N GLY A 60 14.20 -0.93 -2.29
CA GLY A 60 12.92 -0.24 -2.49
C GLY A 60 13.01 0.65 -3.72
N ALA A 61 12.10 0.52 -4.67
CA ALA A 61 12.06 1.35 -5.87
C ALA A 61 10.73 2.09 -5.99
N ASP A 62 10.76 3.37 -6.38
CA ASP A 62 9.56 4.17 -6.61
C ASP A 62 9.78 5.17 -7.76
N ALA A 63 8.68 5.57 -8.41
CA ALA A 63 8.67 6.59 -9.47
C ALA A 63 8.67 8.03 -8.93
N SER A 64 8.52 8.21 -7.61
CA SER A 64 8.55 9.51 -6.95
C SER A 64 9.79 9.64 -6.07
N GLU A 65 10.78 10.43 -6.51
CA GLU A 65 11.97 10.76 -5.70
C GLU A 65 11.57 11.29 -4.31
N LYS A 66 10.52 12.12 -4.26
CA LYS A 66 10.02 12.67 -3.00
C LYS A 66 9.50 11.61 -2.05
N GLN A 67 8.84 10.55 -2.53
CA GLN A 67 8.43 9.46 -1.65
C GLN A 67 9.65 8.79 -0.99
N LEU A 68 10.71 8.60 -1.77
CA LEU A 68 11.97 8.02 -1.29
C LEU A 68 12.69 8.92 -0.28
N GLU A 69 12.60 10.25 -0.40
CA GLU A 69 13.13 11.20 0.59
C GLU A 69 12.48 11.04 1.98
N PHE A 70 11.22 10.59 2.04
CA PHE A 70 10.52 10.33 3.30
C PHE A 70 10.69 8.89 3.80
N ALA A 71 11.38 8.04 3.05
CA ALA A 71 11.55 6.65 3.43
C ALA A 71 12.54 6.49 4.59
N ALA A 72 12.25 5.54 5.48
CA ALA A 72 13.07 5.32 6.67
C ALA A 72 14.49 4.88 6.29
N ASN A 73 15.50 5.57 6.80
CA ASN A 73 16.89 5.16 6.58
C ASN A 73 17.21 3.92 7.44
N LEU A 74 17.28 2.76 6.80
CA LEU A 74 17.55 1.47 7.44
C LEU A 74 18.86 0.88 6.87
N PRO A 75 19.70 0.24 7.71
CA PRO A 75 21.06 -0.15 7.33
C PRO A 75 21.13 -1.15 6.18
N ASN A 76 20.08 -1.95 5.99
CA ASN A 76 19.98 -2.98 4.95
C ASN A 76 18.98 -2.64 3.83
N VAL A 77 18.53 -1.38 3.74
CA VAL A 77 17.58 -0.94 2.70
C VAL A 77 18.25 0.08 1.78
N ARG A 78 18.15 -0.14 0.47
CA ARG A 78 18.64 0.79 -0.56
C ARG A 78 17.48 1.27 -1.41
N TYR A 79 17.22 2.56 -1.39
CA TYR A 79 16.17 3.19 -2.20
C TYR A 79 16.67 3.58 -3.59
N ARG A 80 15.85 3.37 -4.62
CA ARG A 80 16.16 3.67 -6.03
C ARG A 80 14.99 4.36 -6.71
N HIS A 81 15.26 5.50 -7.35
CA HIS A 81 14.27 6.11 -8.22
C HIS A 81 14.20 5.35 -9.55
N THR A 82 12.99 4.97 -9.97
CA THR A 82 12.72 4.29 -11.25
C THR A 82 11.59 5.02 -11.98
N PRO A 83 11.87 5.74 -13.07
CA PRO A 83 10.84 6.50 -13.78
C PRO A 83 9.76 5.56 -14.36
N PRO A 84 8.52 6.05 -14.52
CA PRO A 84 7.44 5.24 -15.08
C PRO A 84 7.72 4.92 -16.56
N THR A 85 7.34 3.72 -16.99
CA THR A 85 7.47 3.26 -18.39
C THR A 85 6.26 3.63 -19.27
N MET A 86 5.18 4.16 -18.67
CA MET A 86 3.96 4.57 -19.36
C MET A 86 3.44 5.90 -18.78
N SER A 87 2.41 6.49 -19.39
CA SER A 87 1.87 7.77 -18.91
C SER A 87 1.15 7.63 -17.56
N MET A 88 1.06 8.72 -16.81
CA MET A 88 0.35 8.73 -15.52
C MET A 88 -1.15 8.41 -15.66
N ALA A 89 -1.77 8.78 -16.79
CA ALA A 89 -3.19 8.52 -17.01
C ALA A 89 -3.46 7.03 -17.23
N GLU A 90 -2.60 6.35 -17.99
CA GLU A 90 -2.67 4.90 -18.20
C GLU A 90 -2.44 4.14 -16.89
N LEU A 91 -1.44 4.55 -16.11
CA LEU A 91 -1.16 3.98 -14.79
C LEU A 91 -2.37 4.09 -13.86
N GLU A 92 -3.00 5.26 -13.76
CA GLU A 92 -4.15 5.50 -12.89
C GLU A 92 -5.34 4.62 -13.28
N GLN A 93 -5.62 4.49 -14.58
CA GLN A 93 -6.73 3.67 -15.06
C GLN A 93 -6.51 2.17 -14.84
N MET A 94 -5.29 1.68 -15.09
CA MET A 94 -4.92 0.28 -14.84
C MET A 94 -4.96 -0.06 -13.35
N HIS A 95 -4.34 0.79 -12.51
CA HIS A 95 -4.24 0.58 -11.07
C HIS A 95 -5.62 0.45 -10.40
N VAL A 96 -6.57 1.33 -10.75
CA VAL A 96 -7.92 1.31 -10.16
C VAL A 96 -8.66 0.01 -10.47
N ASN A 97 -8.53 -0.49 -11.70
CA ASN A 97 -9.21 -1.73 -12.10
C ASN A 97 -8.61 -2.96 -11.40
N LEU A 98 -7.28 -3.03 -11.30
CA LEU A 98 -6.59 -4.11 -10.61
C LEU A 98 -6.95 -4.19 -9.12
N LEU A 99 -6.98 -3.05 -8.44
CA LEU A 99 -7.32 -2.99 -7.02
C LEU A 99 -8.79 -3.36 -6.76
N ARG A 100 -9.72 -2.88 -7.58
CA ARG A 100 -11.16 -3.16 -7.42
C ARG A 100 -11.47 -4.65 -7.55
N ASP A 101 -10.73 -5.32 -8.43
CA ASP A 101 -10.86 -6.75 -8.67
C ASP A 101 -9.98 -7.59 -7.72
N ASN A 102 -9.30 -6.96 -6.75
CA ASN A 102 -8.39 -7.63 -5.81
C ASN A 102 -7.30 -8.45 -6.52
N TYR A 103 -6.84 -8.00 -7.69
CA TYR A 103 -5.88 -8.69 -8.56
C TYR A 103 -6.34 -10.04 -9.14
N LYS A 104 -7.65 -10.39 -9.10
CA LYS A 104 -8.13 -11.69 -9.56
C LYS A 104 -7.92 -11.93 -11.05
N ASN A 105 -8.16 -10.92 -11.88
CA ASN A 105 -8.14 -11.02 -13.33
C ASN A 105 -6.93 -10.34 -13.99
N ILE A 106 -5.88 -10.01 -13.23
CA ILE A 106 -4.62 -9.57 -13.84
C ILE A 106 -4.03 -10.72 -14.65
N ASP A 107 -3.48 -10.42 -15.83
CA ASP A 107 -2.61 -11.37 -16.52
C ASP A 107 -1.41 -11.69 -15.63
N PHE A 108 -1.20 -12.97 -15.34
CA PHE A 108 -0.25 -13.41 -14.32
C PHE A 108 0.47 -14.67 -14.80
N PRO A 109 1.49 -14.51 -15.66
CA PRO A 109 2.17 -15.60 -16.35
C PRO A 109 3.22 -16.27 -15.45
N PHE A 110 2.86 -16.58 -14.20
CA PHE A 110 3.73 -17.21 -13.22
C PHE A 110 3.10 -18.49 -12.69
N GLU A 111 3.94 -19.47 -12.41
CA GLU A 111 3.52 -20.74 -11.82
C GLU A 111 3.21 -20.59 -10.32
N PRO A 112 2.43 -21.49 -9.71
CA PRO A 112 2.25 -21.51 -8.25
C PRO A 112 3.58 -21.62 -7.50
N VAL A 113 3.70 -20.88 -6.41
CA VAL A 113 4.84 -21.01 -5.48
C VAL A 113 4.85 -22.38 -4.80
N ASN A 114 6.02 -22.81 -4.30
CA ASN A 114 6.15 -24.08 -3.59
C ASN A 114 5.09 -24.25 -2.48
N GLY A 115 4.39 -25.37 -2.50
CA GLY A 115 3.33 -25.70 -1.55
C GLY A 115 2.02 -24.93 -1.76
N ALA A 116 1.84 -24.26 -2.90
CA ALA A 116 0.55 -23.75 -3.37
C ALA A 116 0.11 -24.52 -4.62
N ASN A 117 -1.20 -24.72 -4.76
CA ASN A 117 -1.81 -25.39 -5.92
C ASN A 117 -2.42 -24.40 -6.93
N HIS A 118 -2.32 -23.09 -6.68
CA HIS A 118 -2.87 -22.05 -7.54
C HIS A 118 -2.08 -20.74 -7.42
N THR A 119 -2.26 -19.86 -8.40
CA THR A 119 -1.81 -18.44 -8.37
C THR A 119 -2.95 -17.47 -8.11
N GLY A 120 -4.10 -17.96 -7.63
CA GLY A 120 -5.20 -17.13 -7.12
C GLY A 120 -4.82 -16.31 -5.89
N THR A 121 -5.71 -15.43 -5.47
CA THR A 121 -5.44 -14.44 -4.43
C THR A 121 -5.53 -15.04 -3.03
N PHE A 122 -4.52 -14.81 -2.20
CA PHE A 122 -4.53 -15.08 -0.77
C PHE A 122 -5.04 -13.85 -0.03
N LYS A 123 -5.98 -14.02 0.89
CA LYS A 123 -6.55 -12.93 1.69
C LYS A 123 -5.89 -12.87 3.06
N PHE A 124 -5.41 -11.69 3.40
CA PHE A 124 -4.96 -11.32 4.74
C PHE A 124 -5.86 -10.22 5.29
N VAL A 125 -5.86 -10.06 6.60
CA VAL A 125 -6.58 -8.98 7.27
C VAL A 125 -5.59 -8.25 8.17
N THR A 126 -5.60 -6.93 8.09
CA THR A 126 -4.99 -6.07 9.11
C THR A 126 -6.09 -5.39 9.89
N GLU A 127 -5.87 -5.23 11.19
CA GLU A 127 -6.79 -4.57 12.08
C GLU A 127 -6.09 -3.35 12.65
N THR A 128 -6.76 -2.20 12.63
CA THR A 128 -6.26 -1.00 13.29
C THR A 128 -7.37 -0.40 14.13
N ALA A 129 -7.08 -0.14 15.39
CA ALA A 129 -7.92 0.72 16.20
C ALA A 129 -7.75 2.15 15.68
N MET A 130 -8.86 2.86 15.48
CA MET A 130 -8.88 4.26 15.07
C MET A 130 -9.98 4.98 15.82
N ASP A 131 -9.70 6.20 16.25
CA ASP A 131 -10.76 7.12 16.64
C ASP A 131 -11.34 7.84 15.40
N PHE A 132 -12.33 8.69 15.62
CA PHE A 132 -12.98 9.43 14.52
C PHE A 132 -11.99 10.33 13.75
N ASN A 133 -11.03 10.96 14.42
CA ASN A 133 -10.05 11.83 13.80
C ASN A 133 -9.03 11.05 12.98
N ASP A 134 -8.59 9.90 13.48
CA ASP A 134 -7.73 8.96 12.76
C ASP A 134 -8.43 8.49 11.47
N PHE A 135 -9.71 8.12 11.56
CA PHE A 135 -10.50 7.72 10.39
C PHE A 135 -10.64 8.83 9.35
N LEU A 136 -10.94 10.06 9.78
CA LEU A 136 -10.99 11.20 8.86
C LEU A 136 -9.63 11.46 8.23
N THR A 137 -8.55 11.34 8.99
CA THR A 137 -7.17 11.48 8.48
C THR A 137 -6.88 10.40 7.44
N TYR A 138 -7.31 9.15 7.70
CA TYR A 138 -7.19 8.04 6.78
C TYR A 138 -7.97 8.29 5.47
N ILE A 139 -9.23 8.71 5.52
CA ILE A 139 -10.01 9.04 4.29
C ILE A 139 -9.35 10.18 3.53
N LYS A 140 -8.95 11.25 4.23
CA LYS A 140 -8.27 12.40 3.62
C LYS A 140 -6.96 11.97 2.97
N SER A 141 -6.37 10.87 3.39
CA SER A 141 -5.16 10.33 2.77
C SER A 141 -5.38 9.68 1.39
N TRP A 142 -6.61 9.44 0.98
CA TRP A 142 -6.88 8.76 -0.29
C TRP A 142 -6.60 9.65 -1.49
N SER A 143 -6.02 9.08 -2.55
CA SER A 143 -5.74 9.78 -3.79
C SER A 143 -7.01 10.40 -4.39
N ALA A 144 -8.14 9.69 -4.35
CA ALA A 144 -9.43 10.18 -4.81
C ALA A 144 -9.88 11.45 -4.08
N TYR A 145 -9.73 11.49 -2.75
CA TYR A 145 -10.08 12.67 -1.95
C TYR A 145 -9.17 13.86 -2.30
N GLN A 146 -7.87 13.63 -2.41
CA GLN A 146 -6.91 14.69 -2.75
C GLN A 146 -7.13 15.22 -4.18
N THR A 147 -7.42 14.34 -5.14
CA THR A 147 -7.75 14.73 -6.51
C THR A 147 -9.03 15.56 -6.57
N ALA A 148 -10.08 15.17 -5.82
CA ALA A 148 -11.31 15.97 -5.72
C ALA A 148 -11.03 17.35 -5.13
N LYS A 149 -10.27 17.40 -4.02
CA LYS A 149 -9.90 18.66 -3.36
C LYS A 149 -9.08 19.57 -4.26
N ALA A 150 -8.13 19.03 -5.02
CA ALA A 150 -7.35 19.78 -5.99
C ALA A 150 -8.19 20.35 -7.15
N LYS A 151 -9.33 19.72 -7.44
CA LYS A 151 -10.35 20.20 -8.40
C LYS A 151 -11.39 21.13 -7.75
N GLY A 152 -11.16 21.57 -6.50
CA GLY A 152 -12.06 22.47 -5.78
C GLY A 152 -13.27 21.79 -5.15
N VAL A 153 -13.30 20.46 -5.10
CA VAL A 153 -14.41 19.68 -4.53
C VAL A 153 -14.03 19.17 -3.13
N GLU A 154 -14.70 19.68 -2.09
CA GLU A 154 -14.54 19.18 -0.72
C GLU A 154 -15.53 18.05 -0.44
N LEU A 155 -15.05 16.80 -0.51
CA LEU A 155 -15.88 15.60 -0.31
C LEU A 155 -16.32 15.41 1.15
N LEU A 156 -15.56 15.97 2.10
CA LEU A 156 -15.85 15.90 3.54
C LEU A 156 -16.30 17.27 4.04
N GLY A 157 -17.32 17.84 3.39
CA GLY A 157 -18.02 19.03 3.87
C GLY A 157 -18.74 18.79 5.21
N GLU A 158 -19.23 19.86 5.83
CA GLU A 158 -19.83 19.82 7.17
C GLU A 158 -20.96 18.79 7.29
N ASP A 159 -21.88 18.75 6.32
CA ASP A 159 -22.99 17.77 6.30
C ASP A 159 -22.51 16.32 6.29
N MET A 160 -21.45 16.02 5.54
CA MET A 160 -20.87 14.68 5.47
C MET A 160 -20.14 14.33 6.76
N LEU A 161 -19.44 15.28 7.36
CA LEU A 161 -18.76 15.10 8.65
C LEU A 161 -19.78 14.84 9.77
N GLN A 162 -20.90 15.54 9.78
CA GLN A 162 -21.98 15.30 10.76
C GLN A 162 -22.59 13.90 10.59
N LYS A 163 -22.85 13.47 9.36
CA LYS A 163 -23.34 12.11 9.07
C LYS A 163 -22.35 11.04 9.53
N PHE A 164 -21.06 11.23 9.26
CA PHE A 164 -20.02 10.32 9.74
C PHE A 164 -19.93 10.31 11.26
N LYS A 165 -19.99 11.47 11.92
CA LYS A 165 -19.96 11.54 13.38
C LYS A 165 -21.16 10.85 14.01
N LEU A 166 -22.37 11.07 13.45
CA LEU A 166 -23.59 10.40 13.90
C LEU A 166 -23.49 8.87 13.74
N ALA A 167 -22.95 8.40 12.62
CA ALA A 167 -22.75 6.97 12.37
C ALA A 167 -21.62 6.37 13.24
N TRP A 168 -20.64 7.18 13.66
CA TRP A 168 -19.57 6.77 14.56
C TRP A 168 -20.10 6.48 15.96
N GLY A 169 -21.11 7.22 16.41
CA GLY A 169 -21.72 7.05 17.73
C GLY A 169 -20.92 7.73 18.84
N GLU A 170 -20.68 7.00 19.93
CA GLU A 170 -19.93 7.50 21.09
C GLU A 170 -18.46 7.82 20.74
N ASP A 171 -17.85 8.72 21.52
CA ASP A 171 -16.44 9.02 21.41
C ASP A 171 -15.63 7.79 21.87
N GLY A 172 -15.22 6.98 20.90
CA GLY A 172 -14.51 5.74 21.12
C GLY A 172 -13.69 5.30 19.91
N GLN A 173 -12.81 4.34 20.14
CA GLN A 173 -12.07 3.68 19.08
C GLN A 173 -12.92 2.58 18.45
N ILE A 174 -12.90 2.49 17.12
CA ILE A 174 -13.39 1.33 16.39
C ILE A 174 -12.21 0.55 15.83
N VAL A 175 -12.36 -0.78 15.76
CA VAL A 175 -11.38 -1.63 15.08
C VAL A 175 -11.76 -1.76 13.61
N ALA A 176 -11.07 -1.02 12.74
CA ALA A 176 -11.23 -1.16 11.31
C ALA A 176 -10.49 -2.40 10.81
N LYS A 177 -11.21 -3.27 10.10
CA LYS A 177 -10.64 -4.47 9.47
C LYS A 177 -10.44 -4.23 7.97
N LEU A 178 -9.20 -4.32 7.51
CA LEU A 178 -8.83 -4.06 6.13
C LEU A 178 -8.33 -5.33 5.48
N SER A 179 -8.98 -5.72 4.39
CA SER A 179 -8.59 -6.90 3.63
C SER A 179 -7.45 -6.56 2.68
N ILE A 180 -6.40 -7.38 2.70
CA ILE A 180 -5.27 -7.31 1.80
C ILE A 180 -5.28 -8.57 0.95
N TYR A 181 -5.20 -8.39 -0.37
CA TYR A 181 -5.20 -9.49 -1.31
C TYR A 181 -3.83 -9.59 -1.97
N LEU A 182 -3.18 -10.75 -1.79
CA LEU A 182 -1.89 -11.05 -2.37
C LEU A 182 -2.09 -12.04 -3.52
N ARG A 183 -1.61 -11.68 -4.71
CA ARG A 183 -1.37 -12.63 -5.79
C ARG A 183 0.13 -12.92 -5.87
N ILE A 184 0.51 -14.19 -5.88
CA ILE A 184 1.91 -14.62 -5.81
C ILE A 184 2.15 -15.81 -6.76
N GLY A 185 3.32 -15.84 -7.37
CA GLY A 185 3.78 -16.91 -8.25
C GLY A 185 5.30 -17.03 -8.23
N SER A 186 5.81 -18.15 -8.73
CA SER A 186 7.23 -18.41 -8.90
C SER A 186 7.73 -17.81 -10.22
N ALA A 187 8.86 -17.13 -10.14
CA ALA A 187 9.59 -16.61 -11.30
C ALA A 187 10.80 -17.50 -11.67
N GLU A 188 10.89 -18.73 -11.14
CA GLU A 188 12.03 -19.64 -11.39
C GLU A 188 12.20 -20.03 -12.87
N ASN A 189 11.19 -19.77 -13.71
CA ASN A 189 11.20 -20.04 -15.14
C ASN A 189 11.00 -18.76 -16.02
N ALA A 190 11.15 -17.55 -15.45
CA ALA A 190 10.91 -16.27 -16.12
C ALA A 190 12.18 -15.55 -16.57
#